data_AF-A0A6C8GL36-F1
#
_entry.id   AF-A0A6C8GL36-F1
#
_cell.length_a   1.000
_cell.length_b   1.000
_cell.length_c   1.000
_cell.angle_alpha   90.00
_cell.angle_beta   90.00
_cell.angle_gamma   90.00
#
_symmetry.space_group_name_H-M   'P 1'
#
loop_
_entity.id
_entity.type
_entity.pdbx_description
1 polymer ?
#
loop_
_entity_poly.entity_id
_entity_poly.type
_entity_poly.pdbx_seq_one_letter_code
_entity_poly.pdbx_strand_id
1 'polypeptide(L)'
;ALADGEDGVVMDLLITDSFGDSTDRNGNELVDDAMTPVLYDSNDKKVTLAQTPCTTETPCVFIASRDKEAGTVTLSSTLPGTFRWKAKADAYGDSNYVDVTFIGDNLSALNAVIYQVKAANPVNLIGKEDKHPTVNNTYRFLLWRDKNKDGVFQMSEQLTEEEMALYDYQWEFTGQSTNGHTGALANTINEDLVLPVTNKEAAQKFAANVEDGVQGYGIRVTYSQK
;
A
#
# COMPACT_ATOMS: atom_id res chain seq x y z
N ALA A 1 11.27 -5.55 -6.70
CA ALA A 1 11.87 -5.66 -5.36
C ALA A 1 10.99 -4.88 -4.38
N LEU A 2 10.91 -5.31 -3.11
CA LEU A 2 10.31 -4.48 -2.07
C LEU A 2 11.20 -3.26 -1.76
N ALA A 3 10.59 -2.20 -1.24
CA ALA A 3 11.28 -1.00 -0.80
C ALA A 3 11.62 -1.07 0.71
N ASP A 4 12.16 -2.20 1.16
CA ASP A 4 12.51 -2.48 2.56
C ASP A 4 14.01 -2.26 2.86
N GLY A 5 14.81 -1.98 1.83
CA GLY A 5 16.27 -1.86 1.94
C GLY A 5 17.02 -3.19 1.97
N GLU A 6 16.33 -4.33 1.86
CA GLU A 6 16.92 -5.68 1.81
C GLU A 6 16.76 -6.29 0.41
N ASP A 7 15.56 -6.19 -0.17
CA ASP A 7 15.26 -6.67 -1.51
C ASP A 7 16.03 -5.87 -2.56
N GLY A 8 16.55 -6.59 -3.56
CA GLY A 8 17.38 -6.02 -4.62
C GLY A 8 16.88 -6.36 -6.02
N VAL A 9 17.10 -5.46 -6.97
CA VAL A 9 17.02 -5.75 -8.40
C VAL A 9 18.45 -5.86 -8.93
N VAL A 10 18.80 -7.06 -9.39
CA VAL A 10 20.08 -7.35 -10.03
C VAL A 10 19.99 -6.97 -11.50
N MET A 11 20.96 -6.21 -11.98
CA MET A 11 21.08 -5.79 -13.38
C MET A 11 22.42 -6.25 -13.93
N ASP A 12 22.37 -6.84 -15.13
CA ASP A 12 23.56 -7.21 -15.88
C ASP A 12 24.11 -5.99 -16.62
N LEU A 13 25.41 -5.80 -16.49
CA LEU A 13 26.22 -4.76 -17.10
C LEU A 13 27.12 -5.41 -18.14
N LEU A 14 26.77 -5.21 -19.40
CA LEU A 14 27.56 -5.68 -20.53
C LEU A 14 28.20 -4.49 -21.25
N ILE A 15 29.53 -4.50 -21.32
CA ILE A 15 30.29 -3.54 -22.14
C ILE A 15 30.64 -4.25 -23.44
N THR A 16 30.14 -3.71 -24.54
CA THR A 16 30.47 -4.19 -25.88
C THR A 16 30.91 -3.05 -26.76
N ASP A 17 31.63 -3.38 -27.83
CA ASP A 17 31.77 -2.48 -28.97
C ASP A 17 30.45 -2.39 -29.77
N SER A 18 30.47 -1.66 -30.88
CA SER A 18 29.31 -1.47 -31.75
C SER A 18 28.81 -2.75 -32.45
N PHE A 19 29.58 -3.84 -32.42
CA PHE A 19 29.25 -5.13 -33.01
C PHE A 19 28.84 -6.18 -31.98
N GLY A 20 28.93 -5.85 -30.68
CA GLY A 20 28.58 -6.75 -29.59
C GLY A 20 29.78 -7.52 -29.01
N ASP A 21 31.01 -7.19 -29.41
CA ASP A 21 32.23 -7.85 -28.93
C ASP A 21 32.74 -7.24 -27.63
N SER A 22 33.31 -8.06 -26.75
CA SER A 22 33.88 -7.64 -25.47
C SER A 22 35.32 -7.12 -25.58
N THR A 23 35.81 -6.87 -26.79
CA THR A 23 37.16 -6.38 -27.07
C THR A 23 37.14 -5.14 -27.96
N ASP A 24 38.15 -4.28 -27.83
CA ASP A 24 38.37 -3.14 -28.72
C ASP A 24 38.87 -3.58 -30.11
N ARG A 25 39.02 -2.62 -31.03
CA ARG A 25 39.56 -2.84 -32.39
C ARG A 25 40.98 -3.45 -32.44
N ASN A 26 41.70 -3.44 -31.32
CA ASN A 26 43.04 -3.98 -31.19
C ASN A 26 43.05 -5.36 -30.51
N GLY A 27 41.88 -5.88 -30.11
CA GLY A 27 41.74 -7.14 -29.38
C GLY A 27 41.97 -7.02 -27.87
N ASN A 28 42.03 -5.82 -27.30
CA ASN A 28 42.11 -5.64 -25.85
C ASN A 28 40.73 -5.76 -25.23
N GLU A 29 40.62 -6.42 -24.08
CA GLU A 29 39.37 -6.53 -23.33
C GLU A 29 38.83 -5.16 -22.89
N LEU A 30 37.51 -4.97 -23.03
CA LEU A 30 36.82 -3.79 -22.52
C LEU A 30 36.61 -3.94 -21.01
N VAL A 31 37.06 -2.96 -20.22
CA VAL A 31 37.12 -3.07 -18.75
C VAL A 31 36.20 -2.08 -18.05
N ASP A 32 35.56 -2.53 -16.98
CA ASP A 32 34.61 -1.76 -16.19
C ASP A 32 35.27 -1.10 -14.95
N ASP A 33 36.13 -0.11 -15.20
CA ASP A 33 36.90 0.57 -14.14
C ASP A 33 36.41 1.98 -13.76
N ALA A 34 35.53 2.59 -14.56
CA ALA A 34 35.12 3.99 -14.40
C ALA A 34 33.59 4.22 -14.49
N MET A 35 32.77 3.19 -14.28
CA MET A 35 31.32 3.35 -14.36
C MET A 35 30.78 4.28 -13.26
N THR A 36 30.05 5.32 -13.68
CA THR A 36 29.34 6.28 -12.84
C THR A 36 27.84 6.19 -13.08
N PRO A 37 27.11 5.37 -12.30
CA PRO A 37 25.67 5.23 -12.50
C PRO A 37 24.92 6.52 -12.14
N VAL A 38 23.81 6.75 -12.82
CA VAL A 38 22.89 7.86 -12.52
C VAL A 38 21.46 7.35 -12.45
N LEU A 39 20.66 8.03 -11.61
CA LEU A 39 19.29 7.67 -11.32
C LEU A 39 18.38 8.88 -11.55
N TYR A 40 17.19 8.61 -12.09
CA TYR A 40 16.13 9.57 -12.33
C TYR A 40 14.83 9.06 -11.70
N ASP A 41 13.97 9.98 -11.27
CA ASP A 41 12.61 9.64 -10.85
C ASP A 41 11.68 9.47 -12.07
N SER A 42 10.41 9.17 -11.81
CA SER A 42 9.38 8.96 -12.83
C SER A 42 9.07 10.21 -13.69
N ASN A 43 9.57 11.39 -13.30
CA ASN A 43 9.43 12.64 -14.04
C ASN A 43 10.73 13.04 -14.76
N ASP A 44 11.66 12.09 -14.93
CA ASP A 44 12.99 12.29 -15.51
C ASP A 44 13.85 13.32 -14.76
N LYS A 45 13.54 13.60 -13.49
CA LYS A 45 14.36 14.46 -12.65
C LYS A 45 15.48 13.63 -12.05
N LYS A 46 16.72 14.11 -12.19
CA LYS A 46 17.89 13.47 -11.58
C LYS A 46 17.73 13.42 -10.06
N VAL A 47 17.88 12.24 -9.49
CA VAL A 47 17.84 11.98 -8.05
C VAL A 47 19.19 11.41 -7.57
N THR A 48 19.43 11.50 -6.27
CA THR A 48 20.65 10.97 -5.66
C THR A 48 20.57 9.45 -5.59
N LEU A 49 21.59 8.78 -6.12
CA LEU A 49 21.83 7.35 -5.90
C LEU A 49 22.90 7.22 -4.82
N ALA A 50 22.57 6.63 -3.67
CA ALA A 50 23.53 6.46 -2.59
C ALA A 50 24.47 5.26 -2.86
N GLN A 51 25.70 5.39 -2.37
CA GLN A 51 26.73 4.35 -2.47
C GLN A 51 26.75 3.43 -1.25
N THR A 52 25.95 3.75 -0.23
CA THR A 52 25.83 2.99 1.01
C THR A 52 24.37 2.72 1.30
N PRO A 53 24.04 1.59 1.96
CA PRO A 53 22.69 1.29 2.39
C PRO A 53 22.06 2.44 3.18
N CYS A 54 20.82 2.75 2.85
CA CYS A 54 20.00 3.74 3.54
C CYS A 54 19.12 3.09 4.58
N THR A 55 18.66 3.90 5.55
CA THR A 55 17.68 3.48 6.56
C THR A 55 16.30 4.02 6.21
N THR A 56 15.28 3.61 6.96
CA THR A 56 13.93 4.18 6.87
C THR A 56 13.87 5.63 7.36
N GLU A 57 14.82 6.05 8.20
CA GLU A 57 14.92 7.44 8.69
C GLU A 57 15.50 8.39 7.63
N THR A 58 16.38 7.88 6.76
CA THR A 58 16.95 8.61 5.62
C THR A 58 16.71 7.82 4.34
N PRO A 59 15.47 7.82 3.81
CA PRO A 59 15.09 6.88 2.78
C PRO A 59 15.72 7.25 1.43
N CYS A 60 16.20 6.25 0.69
CA CYS A 60 16.86 6.45 -0.59
C CYS A 60 16.86 5.18 -1.47
N VAL A 61 17.29 5.33 -2.72
CA VAL A 61 17.74 4.23 -3.58
C VAL A 61 19.26 4.16 -3.49
N PHE A 62 19.82 2.95 -3.37
CA PHE A 62 21.26 2.74 -3.21
C PHE A 62 21.77 1.50 -3.96
N ILE A 63 23.08 1.47 -4.20
CA ILE A 63 23.77 0.29 -4.72
C ILE A 63 24.03 -0.67 -3.55
N ALA A 64 23.31 -1.78 -3.50
CA ALA A 64 23.44 -2.78 -2.46
C ALA A 64 24.72 -3.62 -2.64
N SER A 65 25.02 -4.00 -3.88
CA SER A 65 26.24 -4.73 -4.22
C SER A 65 26.63 -4.50 -5.67
N ARG A 66 27.89 -4.78 -5.97
CA ARG A 66 28.42 -4.82 -7.32
C ARG A 66 29.42 -5.97 -7.43
N ASP A 67 29.19 -6.84 -8.39
CA ASP A 67 30.09 -7.92 -8.75
C ASP A 67 30.72 -7.59 -10.10
N LYS A 68 32.00 -7.25 -10.10
CA LYS A 68 32.72 -6.88 -11.32
C LYS A 68 33.03 -8.09 -12.20
N GLU A 69 33.24 -9.27 -11.61
CA GLU A 69 33.58 -10.48 -12.37
C GLU A 69 32.34 -11.02 -13.08
N ALA A 70 31.19 -11.00 -12.39
CA ALA A 70 29.92 -11.36 -12.98
C ALA A 70 29.32 -10.25 -13.87
N GLY A 71 29.86 -9.03 -13.79
CA GLY A 71 29.31 -7.87 -14.50
C GLY A 71 27.90 -7.51 -14.03
N THR A 72 27.64 -7.53 -12.71
CA THR A 72 26.31 -7.22 -12.17
C THR A 72 26.32 -6.10 -11.15
N VAL A 73 25.21 -5.37 -11.08
CA VAL A 73 24.96 -4.39 -10.02
C VAL A 73 23.57 -4.63 -9.43
N THR A 74 23.48 -4.59 -8.10
CA THR A 74 22.22 -4.73 -7.39
C THR A 74 21.80 -3.39 -6.83
N LEU A 75 20.61 -2.92 -7.21
CA LEU A 75 19.99 -1.76 -6.58
C LEU A 75 18.97 -2.22 -5.54
N SER A 76 18.98 -1.56 -4.39
CA SER A 76 17.95 -1.70 -3.35
C SER A 76 17.41 -0.33 -2.99
N SER A 77 16.26 -0.29 -2.34
CA SER A 77 15.59 0.96 -2.00
C SER A 77 14.84 0.84 -0.69
N THR A 78 14.82 1.93 0.09
CA THR A 78 13.84 2.16 1.15
C THR A 78 12.74 3.15 0.73
N LEU A 79 12.79 3.61 -0.53
CA LEU A 79 11.78 4.45 -1.17
C LEU A 79 10.93 3.63 -2.17
N PRO A 80 9.60 3.65 -2.03
CA PRO A 80 8.74 3.12 -3.08
C PRO A 80 8.78 4.02 -4.31
N GLY A 81 8.63 3.41 -5.48
CA GLY A 81 8.51 4.12 -6.74
C GLY A 81 9.21 3.41 -7.90
N THR A 82 8.99 3.95 -9.09
CA THR A 82 9.73 3.56 -10.30
C THR A 82 10.84 4.58 -10.53
N PHE A 83 12.05 4.08 -10.69
CA PHE A 83 13.25 4.88 -10.94
C PHE A 83 13.90 4.43 -12.23
N ARG A 84 14.38 5.39 -13.00
CA ARG A 84 15.08 5.15 -14.25
C ARG A 84 16.58 5.22 -14.02
N TRP A 85 17.26 4.11 -14.23
CA TRP A 85 18.68 3.96 -14.00
C TRP A 85 19.44 3.84 -15.33
N LYS A 86 20.66 4.38 -15.38
CA LYS A 86 21.63 4.05 -16.43
C LYS A 86 23.05 4.05 -15.87
N ALA A 87 23.91 3.27 -16.49
CA ALA A 87 25.35 3.32 -16.33
C ALA A 87 25.95 4.35 -17.28
N LYS A 88 27.07 4.95 -16.86
CA LYS A 88 27.90 5.81 -17.71
C LYS A 88 29.35 5.41 -17.54
N ALA A 89 30.06 5.18 -18.64
CA ALA A 89 31.51 5.00 -18.63
C ALA A 89 32.13 6.01 -19.58
N ASP A 90 33.03 6.87 -19.09
CA ASP A 90 33.57 7.99 -19.88
C ASP A 90 34.27 7.52 -21.19
N ALA A 91 34.82 6.30 -21.19
CA ALA A 91 35.45 5.70 -22.37
C ALA A 91 34.46 5.11 -23.40
N TYR A 92 33.22 4.79 -22.99
CA TYR A 92 32.28 3.99 -23.79
C TYR A 92 30.90 4.64 -24.00
N GLY A 93 30.61 5.72 -23.28
CA GLY A 93 29.34 6.43 -23.34
C GLY A 93 28.33 5.97 -22.28
N ASP A 94 27.06 6.30 -22.53
CA ASP A 94 25.93 5.99 -21.65
C ASP A 94 25.32 4.64 -22.05
N SER A 95 24.88 3.85 -21.07
CA SER A 95 24.08 2.65 -21.32
C SER A 95 22.64 2.99 -21.71
N ASN A 96 21.89 1.95 -22.07
CA ASN A 96 20.44 2.00 -22.09
C ASN A 96 19.87 2.35 -20.71
N TYR A 97 18.67 2.93 -20.71
CA TYR A 97 17.89 3.12 -19.50
C TYR A 97 17.21 1.81 -19.09
N VAL A 98 17.19 1.56 -17.79
CA VAL A 98 16.43 0.48 -17.16
C VAL A 98 15.49 1.09 -16.13
N ASP A 99 14.20 0.81 -16.26
CA ASP A 99 13.21 1.23 -15.28
C ASP A 99 13.13 0.15 -14.17
N VAL A 100 13.45 0.56 -12.95
CA VAL A 100 13.48 -0.30 -11.75
C VAL A 100 12.36 0.13 -10.83
N THR A 101 11.47 -0.80 -10.49
CA THR A 101 10.33 -0.52 -9.60
C THR A 101 10.54 -1.18 -8.25
N PHE A 102 10.53 -0.35 -7.21
CA PHE A 102 10.51 -0.76 -5.81
C PHE A 102 9.10 -0.58 -5.26
N ILE A 103 8.52 -1.67 -4.81
CA ILE A 103 7.15 -1.68 -4.29
C ILE A 103 7.26 -1.41 -2.79
N GLY A 104 6.61 -0.34 -2.31
CA GLY A 104 6.58 -0.05 -0.88
C GLY A 104 5.85 -1.12 -0.08
N ASP A 105 6.02 -1.07 1.24
CA ASP A 105 5.29 -1.85 2.25
C ASP A 105 3.74 -1.70 2.21
N ASN A 106 3.20 -1.09 1.17
CA ASN A 106 1.77 -1.04 0.87
C ASN A 106 1.11 -2.41 0.59
N LEU A 107 1.82 -3.51 0.83
CA LEU A 107 1.29 -4.87 0.81
C LEU A 107 1.50 -5.65 2.12
N SER A 108 1.64 -4.99 3.29
CA SER A 108 1.07 -5.64 4.48
C SER A 108 -0.41 -5.90 4.17
N ALA A 109 -0.89 -7.13 4.37
CA ALA A 109 -2.28 -7.49 4.08
C ALA A 109 -3.22 -6.42 4.64
N LEU A 110 -3.99 -5.77 3.77
CA LEU A 110 -4.85 -4.68 4.18
C LEU A 110 -5.96 -5.25 5.04
N ASN A 111 -5.99 -4.85 6.30
CA ASN A 111 -6.97 -5.32 7.26
C ASN A 111 -8.14 -4.34 7.32
N ALA A 112 -9.33 -4.85 7.61
CA ALA A 112 -10.53 -4.05 7.81
C ALA A 112 -10.90 -3.99 9.29
N VAL A 113 -11.45 -2.86 9.70
CA VAL A 113 -12.05 -2.71 11.04
C VAL A 113 -13.35 -1.91 10.95
N ILE A 114 -14.34 -2.34 11.74
CA ILE A 114 -15.54 -1.58 12.02
C ILE A 114 -15.58 -1.33 13.52
N TYR A 115 -15.73 -0.08 13.95
CA TYR A 115 -15.83 0.27 15.37
C TYR A 115 -16.80 1.41 15.64
N GLN A 116 -17.22 1.55 16.88
CA GLN A 116 -18.08 2.65 17.35
C GLN A 116 -17.20 3.85 17.76
N VAL A 117 -17.43 5.02 17.14
CA VAL A 117 -16.52 6.18 17.23
C VAL A 117 -16.32 6.71 18.66
N LYS A 118 -17.37 6.66 19.50
CA LYS A 118 -17.35 7.20 20.87
C LYS A 118 -17.21 6.13 21.95
N ALA A 119 -16.86 4.89 21.58
CA ALA A 119 -16.62 3.85 22.56
C ALA A 119 -15.29 4.10 23.28
N ALA A 120 -15.29 4.03 24.62
CA ALA A 120 -14.07 4.20 25.42
C ALA A 120 -13.00 3.14 25.10
N ASN A 121 -13.44 1.93 24.72
CA ASN A 121 -12.60 0.84 24.26
C ASN A 121 -13.18 0.31 22.95
N PRO A 122 -12.78 0.86 21.79
CA PRO A 122 -13.30 0.42 20.51
C PRO A 122 -12.87 -1.03 20.25
N VAL A 123 -13.83 -1.86 19.83
CA VAL A 123 -13.60 -3.26 19.45
C VAL A 123 -13.93 -3.43 17.97
N ASN A 124 -13.21 -4.33 17.29
CA ASN A 124 -13.56 -4.70 15.92
C ASN A 124 -14.89 -5.47 15.91
N LEU A 125 -15.86 -4.96 15.16
CA LEU A 125 -17.20 -5.52 15.00
C LEU A 125 -17.32 -6.47 13.80
N ILE A 126 -16.31 -6.55 12.93
CA ILE A 126 -16.32 -7.47 11.79
C ILE A 126 -16.40 -8.92 12.28
N GLY A 127 -17.35 -9.68 11.75
CA GLY A 127 -17.56 -11.09 12.09
C GLY A 127 -18.05 -11.33 13.52
N LYS A 128 -18.49 -10.29 14.25
CA LYS A 128 -19.08 -10.39 15.59
C LYS A 128 -20.59 -10.43 15.51
N GLU A 129 -21.13 -11.62 15.25
CA GLU A 129 -22.59 -11.84 15.13
C GLU A 129 -23.36 -11.54 16.43
N ASP A 130 -22.69 -11.59 17.59
CA ASP A 130 -23.26 -11.31 18.91
C ASP A 130 -23.26 -9.81 19.28
N LYS A 131 -22.63 -8.95 18.47
CA LYS A 131 -22.50 -7.51 18.74
C LYS A 131 -23.25 -6.68 17.72
N HIS A 132 -24.54 -6.52 17.96
CA HIS A 132 -25.41 -5.68 17.14
C HIS A 132 -25.19 -4.19 17.40
N PRO A 133 -25.28 -3.33 16.37
CA PRO A 133 -25.20 -1.90 16.53
C PRO A 133 -26.48 -1.35 17.18
N THR A 134 -26.30 -0.34 18.02
CA THR A 134 -27.36 0.31 18.78
C THR A 134 -27.66 1.69 18.22
N VAL A 135 -28.92 2.09 18.26
CA VAL A 135 -29.36 3.46 17.94
C VAL A 135 -28.57 4.52 18.73
N ASN A 136 -28.59 5.77 18.25
CA ASN A 136 -27.86 6.91 18.81
C ASN A 136 -26.33 6.73 18.81
N ASN A 137 -25.79 6.03 17.81
CA ASN A 137 -24.36 5.79 17.67
C ASN A 137 -23.88 5.97 16.24
N THR A 138 -22.58 6.23 16.14
CA THR A 138 -21.87 6.33 14.86
C THR A 138 -20.85 5.21 14.77
N TYR A 139 -20.86 4.52 13.64
CA TYR A 139 -19.94 3.44 13.32
C TYR A 139 -19.04 3.89 12.16
N ARG A 140 -17.75 3.61 12.31
CA ARG A 140 -16.73 3.95 11.33
C ARG A 140 -16.08 2.69 10.80
N PHE A 141 -15.83 2.72 9.49
CA PHE A 141 -15.04 1.74 8.77
C PHE A 141 -13.69 2.33 8.44
N LEU A 142 -12.63 1.58 8.67
CA LEU A 142 -11.28 1.93 8.26
C LEU A 142 -10.55 0.70 7.74
N LEU A 143 -9.58 0.98 6.90
CA LEU A 143 -8.54 0.04 6.52
C LEU A 143 -7.29 0.37 7.33
N TRP A 144 -6.51 -0.64 7.65
CA TRP A 144 -5.31 -0.49 8.46
C TRP A 144 -4.25 -1.52 8.06
N ARG A 145 -3.00 -1.21 8.40
CA ARG A 145 -1.84 -2.05 8.14
C ARG A 145 -1.24 -2.46 9.47
N ASP A 146 -1.14 -3.77 9.71
CA ASP A 146 -0.57 -4.31 10.94
C ASP A 146 0.96 -4.14 10.92
N LYS A 147 1.44 -3.00 11.44
CA LYS A 147 2.85 -2.61 11.36
C LYS A 147 3.69 -3.43 12.33
N ASN A 148 3.13 -3.78 13.47
CA ASN A 148 3.83 -4.50 14.53
C ASN A 148 3.64 -6.03 14.46
N LYS A 149 2.75 -6.53 13.58
CA LYS A 149 2.44 -7.94 13.32
C LYS A 149 1.78 -8.65 14.52
N ASP A 150 1.02 -7.94 15.34
CA ASP A 150 0.31 -8.50 16.50
C ASP A 150 -1.12 -8.95 16.18
N GLY A 151 -1.64 -8.63 14.99
CA GLY A 151 -2.99 -8.95 14.54
C GLY A 151 -4.09 -8.13 15.22
N VAL A 152 -3.74 -7.05 15.93
CA VAL A 152 -4.64 -6.21 16.72
C VAL A 152 -4.67 -4.81 16.14
N PHE A 153 -5.88 -4.32 15.82
CA PHE A 153 -6.04 -2.96 15.33
C PHE A 153 -5.59 -1.93 16.37
N GLN A 154 -4.66 -1.06 15.97
CA GLN A 154 -4.26 0.13 16.73
C GLN A 154 -4.61 1.39 15.94
N MET A 155 -5.08 2.43 16.61
CA MET A 155 -5.50 3.67 15.93
C MET A 155 -4.35 4.34 15.16
N SER A 156 -3.10 4.16 15.59
CA SER A 156 -1.89 4.63 14.91
C SER A 156 -1.55 3.87 13.62
N GLU A 157 -2.24 2.76 13.35
CA GLU A 157 -2.02 1.87 12.21
C GLU A 157 -3.08 2.00 11.12
N GLN A 158 -4.10 2.85 11.33
CA GLN A 158 -5.07 3.19 10.31
C GLN A 158 -4.39 3.82 9.08
N LEU A 159 -4.97 3.58 7.91
CA LEU A 159 -4.64 4.33 6.70
C LEU A 159 -4.85 5.84 6.91
N THR A 160 -4.05 6.67 6.25
CA THR A 160 -4.32 8.12 6.22
C THR A 160 -5.58 8.43 5.43
N GLU A 161 -6.09 9.66 5.53
CA GLU A 161 -7.27 10.09 4.76
C GLU A 161 -7.02 10.00 3.25
N GLU A 162 -5.81 10.34 2.79
CA GLU A 162 -5.42 10.25 1.38
C GLU A 162 -5.39 8.79 0.89
N GLU A 163 -4.92 7.87 1.73
CA GLU A 163 -4.89 6.44 1.40
C GLU A 163 -6.30 5.83 1.42
N MET A 164 -7.13 6.20 2.40
CA MET A 164 -8.54 5.78 2.46
C MET A 164 -9.33 6.28 1.24
N ALA A 165 -9.01 7.47 0.72
CA ALA A 165 -9.68 8.05 -0.45
C ALA A 165 -9.49 7.23 -1.74
N LEU A 166 -8.51 6.31 -1.79
CA LEU A 166 -8.28 5.38 -2.89
C LEU A 166 -9.26 4.20 -2.92
N TYR A 167 -10.13 4.07 -1.92
CA TYR A 167 -11.10 3.00 -1.81
C TYR A 167 -12.51 3.56 -1.84
N ASP A 168 -13.41 2.80 -2.47
CA ASP A 168 -14.85 2.95 -2.31
C ASP A 168 -15.34 1.88 -1.33
N TYR A 169 -16.29 2.24 -0.48
CA TYR A 169 -16.91 1.32 0.45
C TYR A 169 -18.40 1.62 0.68
N GLN A 170 -19.16 0.57 0.93
CA GLN A 170 -20.60 0.62 1.15
C GLN A 170 -20.99 -0.21 2.36
N TRP A 171 -21.83 0.37 3.21
CA TRP A 171 -22.40 -0.32 4.37
C TRP A 171 -23.57 -1.21 3.98
N GLU A 172 -23.71 -2.32 4.70
CA GLU A 172 -24.84 -3.22 4.57
C GLU A 172 -25.28 -3.73 5.95
N PHE A 173 -26.60 -3.73 6.18
CA PHE A 173 -27.19 -4.48 7.29
C PHE A 173 -27.25 -5.96 6.94
N THR A 174 -27.00 -6.81 7.93
CA THR A 174 -26.95 -8.27 7.77
C THR A 174 -27.84 -8.95 8.82
N GLY A 175 -28.28 -10.17 8.53
CA GLY A 175 -29.13 -10.93 9.43
C GLY A 175 -30.56 -10.38 9.51
N GLN A 176 -31.14 -10.46 10.71
CA GLN A 176 -32.52 -10.08 10.99
C GLN A 176 -32.56 -9.08 12.15
N SER A 177 -33.64 -8.32 12.27
CA SER A 177 -33.89 -7.51 13.47
C SER A 177 -34.18 -8.37 14.70
N THR A 178 -34.29 -7.73 15.87
CA THR A 178 -34.66 -8.40 17.13
C THR A 178 -35.97 -9.20 17.03
N ASN A 179 -36.94 -8.74 16.23
CA ASN A 179 -38.21 -9.44 15.99
C ASN A 179 -38.25 -10.25 14.69
N GLY A 180 -37.09 -10.51 14.06
CA GLY A 180 -37.00 -11.38 12.88
C GLY A 180 -37.32 -10.71 11.55
N HIS A 181 -37.42 -9.37 11.49
CA HIS A 181 -37.63 -8.65 10.24
C HIS A 181 -36.35 -8.62 9.40
N THR A 182 -36.52 -8.57 8.07
CA THR A 182 -35.43 -8.48 7.10
C THR A 182 -35.62 -7.27 6.18
N GLY A 183 -34.58 -6.88 5.44
CA GLY A 183 -34.69 -5.93 4.34
C GLY A 183 -34.32 -4.48 4.67
N ALA A 184 -33.75 -4.21 5.85
CA ALA A 184 -33.17 -2.90 6.14
C ALA A 184 -32.02 -2.58 5.16
N LEU A 185 -31.97 -1.34 4.68
CA LEU A 185 -30.99 -0.86 3.71
C LEU A 185 -30.15 0.26 4.34
N ALA A 186 -28.84 0.04 4.48
CA ALA A 186 -27.97 1.05 5.08
C ALA A 186 -27.79 2.28 4.18
N ASN A 187 -27.75 2.09 2.85
CA ASN A 187 -27.65 3.15 1.84
C ASN A 187 -26.61 4.24 2.16
N THR A 188 -25.50 3.82 2.77
CA THR A 188 -24.44 4.70 3.26
C THR A 188 -23.16 4.30 2.53
N ILE A 189 -22.54 5.23 1.81
CA ILE A 189 -21.38 5.00 0.94
C ILE A 189 -20.30 6.03 1.26
N ASN A 190 -19.06 5.58 1.43
CA ASN A 190 -17.90 6.44 1.68
C ASN A 190 -18.05 7.41 2.87
N GLU A 191 -18.92 7.08 3.82
CA GLU A 191 -19.17 7.88 5.02
C GLU A 191 -19.44 6.99 6.24
N ASP A 192 -19.38 7.59 7.44
CA ASP A 192 -19.72 6.92 8.69
C ASP A 192 -21.20 6.51 8.73
N LEU A 193 -21.49 5.30 9.22
CA LEU A 193 -22.86 4.86 9.47
C LEU A 193 -23.39 5.49 10.75
N VAL A 194 -24.24 6.51 10.58
CA VAL A 194 -24.93 7.19 11.69
C VAL A 194 -26.30 6.58 11.92
N LEU A 195 -26.47 5.89 13.05
CA LEU A 195 -27.75 5.35 13.49
C LEU A 195 -28.55 6.42 14.28
N PRO A 196 -29.78 6.76 13.85
CA PRO A 196 -30.63 7.74 14.53
C PRO A 196 -30.93 7.38 15.99
N VAL A 197 -31.49 8.33 16.74
CA VAL A 197 -31.77 8.17 18.17
C VAL A 197 -32.90 7.17 18.43
N THR A 198 -33.89 7.12 17.54
CA THR A 198 -35.09 6.30 17.72
C THR A 198 -35.28 5.25 16.62
N ASN A 199 -35.95 4.14 16.95
CA ASN A 199 -36.33 3.10 15.99
C ASN A 199 -37.18 3.66 14.85
N LYS A 200 -38.05 4.64 15.14
CA LYS A 200 -38.90 5.28 14.13
C LYS A 200 -38.10 6.05 13.09
N GLU A 201 -37.11 6.84 13.52
CA GLU A 201 -36.21 7.56 12.61
C GLU A 201 -35.32 6.58 11.83
N ALA A 202 -34.83 5.53 12.49
CA ALA A 202 -34.04 4.49 11.84
C ALA A 202 -34.84 3.74 10.78
N ALA A 203 -36.11 3.39 11.06
CA ALA A 203 -37.01 2.75 10.11
C ALA A 203 -37.24 3.62 8.86
N GLN A 204 -37.43 4.94 9.06
CA GLN A 204 -37.57 5.87 7.94
C GLN A 204 -36.29 6.00 7.12
N LYS A 205 -35.14 6.15 7.79
CA LYS A 205 -33.85 6.33 7.11
C LYS A 205 -33.40 5.08 6.35
N PHE A 206 -33.63 3.91 6.91
CA PHE A 206 -33.08 2.64 6.43
C PHE A 206 -34.13 1.68 5.86
N ALA A 207 -35.33 2.18 5.55
CA ALA A 207 -36.45 1.39 5.03
C ALA A 207 -36.73 0.11 5.83
N ALA A 208 -36.56 0.17 7.15
CA ALA A 208 -36.70 -0.96 8.05
C ALA A 208 -38.08 -1.00 8.71
N ASN A 209 -38.40 -2.08 9.42
CA ASN A 209 -39.66 -2.16 10.18
C ASN A 209 -39.66 -1.13 11.32
N VAL A 210 -40.79 -0.43 11.52
CA VAL A 210 -40.92 0.64 12.52
C VAL A 210 -40.77 0.17 13.96
N GLU A 211 -41.11 -1.09 14.25
CA GLU A 211 -41.02 -1.66 15.61
C GLU A 211 -39.57 -1.76 16.06
N ASP A 212 -38.69 -2.21 15.17
CA ASP A 212 -37.28 -2.46 15.47
C ASP A 212 -36.34 -1.34 15.03
N GLY A 213 -36.73 -0.57 14.01
CA GLY A 213 -35.77 0.19 13.22
C GLY A 213 -34.70 -0.75 12.68
N VAL A 214 -33.47 -0.58 13.18
CA VAL A 214 -32.31 -1.42 12.80
C VAL A 214 -31.77 -2.26 13.97
N GLN A 215 -32.49 -2.32 15.08
CA GLN A 215 -32.05 -3.11 16.24
C GLN A 215 -32.08 -4.60 15.93
N GLY A 216 -30.99 -5.29 16.27
CA GLY A 216 -30.78 -6.73 16.03
C GLY A 216 -30.06 -7.08 14.73
N TYR A 217 -30.01 -6.18 13.75
CA TYR A 217 -29.20 -6.43 12.55
C TYR A 217 -27.70 -6.47 12.87
N GLY A 218 -26.92 -7.22 12.11
CA GLY A 218 -25.46 -7.05 12.04
C GLY A 218 -25.08 -5.96 11.03
N ILE A 219 -23.81 -5.56 11.00
CA ILE A 219 -23.26 -4.65 10.00
C ILE A 219 -22.06 -5.28 9.30
N ARG A 220 -21.95 -5.05 7.99
CA ARG A 220 -20.75 -5.31 7.21
C ARG A 220 -20.46 -4.15 6.28
N VAL A 221 -19.25 -4.14 5.74
CA VAL A 221 -18.84 -3.20 4.70
C VAL A 221 -18.28 -4.00 3.53
N THR A 222 -18.76 -3.69 2.33
CA THR A 222 -18.14 -4.09 1.07
C THR A 222 -17.24 -2.95 0.61
N TYR A 223 -16.02 -3.26 0.17
CA TYR A 223 -15.07 -2.23 -0.26
C TYR A 223 -14.23 -2.72 -1.45
N SER A 224 -13.79 -1.78 -2.26
CA SER A 224 -12.93 -2.01 -3.42
C SER A 224 -11.98 -0.85 -3.63
N GLN A 225 -10.80 -1.13 -4.16
CA GLN A 225 -9.89 -0.09 -4.63
C GLN A 225 -10.45 0.54 -5.92
N LYS A 226 -10.30 1.85 -6.07
CA LYS A 226 -10.68 2.63 -7.26
C LYS A 226 -9.79 2.34 -8.46
#